data_AF-A0A0V0U6K5-F1
#
_entry.id   AF-A0A0V0U6K5-F1
#
_cell.length_a   1.000
_cell.length_b   1.000
_cell.length_c   1.000
_cell.angle_alpha   90.00
_cell.angle_beta   90.00
_cell.angle_gamma   90.00
#
_symmetry.space_group_name_H-M   'P 1'
#
loop_
_entity.id
_entity.type
_entity.pdbx_description
1 polymer ?
#
loop_
_entity_poly.entity_id
_entity_poly.type
_entity_poly.pdbx_seq_one_letter_code
_entity_poly.pdbx_strand_id
1 'polypeptide(L)'
;MRKFESRIQQLESEETECGLSSFQYKLLLILYLAKGDITSARLLWKRSPKELKETDVQFMSIWNVCRSAVREDFEAVFNSLSVDHLCVPPIKEYIEELREAIQLRQQEAFRTLFTKISIQYYAKSFGIDQQRAIQLAECNGWKRSEDPNILVRCKFGSLPKRDLFQESIIWTLMNHLEANSKTYPTISDENKE
;
A
#
# COMPACT_ATOMS: atom_id res chain seq x y z
N MET A 1 -5.27 -3.86 -2.63
CA MET A 1 -4.14 -4.55 -3.30
C MET A 1 -4.59 -5.65 -4.28
N ARG A 2 -5.46 -6.61 -3.91
CA ARG A 2 -5.92 -7.67 -4.84
C ARG A 2 -6.54 -7.17 -6.16
N LYS A 3 -7.16 -5.99 -6.17
CA LYS A 3 -7.78 -5.37 -7.36
C LYS A 3 -6.77 -5.11 -8.49
N PHE A 4 -5.53 -4.77 -8.17
CA PHE A 4 -4.51 -4.50 -9.19
C PHE A 4 -3.97 -5.77 -9.83
N GLU A 5 -3.84 -6.84 -9.04
CA GLU A 5 -3.20 -8.08 -9.47
C GLU A 5 -4.00 -8.78 -10.59
N SER A 6 -5.32 -8.86 -10.46
CA SER A 6 -6.17 -9.45 -11.49
C SER A 6 -6.11 -8.65 -12.80
N ARG A 7 -6.09 -7.31 -12.71
CA ARG A 7 -6.04 -6.45 -13.89
C ARG A 7 -4.67 -6.50 -14.58
N ILE A 8 -3.58 -6.56 -13.81
CA ILE A 8 -2.23 -6.75 -14.35
C ILE A 8 -2.13 -8.07 -15.10
N GLN A 9 -2.60 -9.18 -14.49
CA GLN A 9 -2.57 -10.50 -15.13
C GLN A 9 -3.34 -10.53 -16.46
N GLN A 10 -4.51 -9.90 -16.50
CA GLN A 10 -5.28 -9.79 -17.74
C GLN A 10 -4.53 -9.02 -18.84
N LEU A 11 -3.89 -7.91 -18.49
CA LEU A 11 -3.13 -7.12 -19.46
C LEU A 11 -1.86 -7.86 -19.92
N GLU A 12 -1.21 -8.63 -19.04
CA GLU A 12 -0.04 -9.46 -19.40
C GLU A 12 -0.42 -10.59 -20.37
N SER A 13 -1.58 -11.23 -20.19
CA SER A 13 -2.07 -12.23 -21.14
C SER A 13 -2.43 -11.59 -22.48
N GLU A 14 -3.13 -10.45 -22.48
CA GLU A 14 -3.49 -9.71 -23.70
C GLU A 14 -2.24 -9.27 -24.48
N GLU A 15 -1.17 -8.86 -23.80
CA GLU A 15 0.12 -8.50 -24.43
C GLU A 15 0.74 -9.68 -25.17
N THR A 16 0.64 -10.89 -24.61
CA THR A 16 1.25 -12.11 -25.18
C THR A 16 0.46 -12.65 -26.36
N GLU A 17 -0.87 -12.54 -26.32
CA GLU A 17 -1.77 -13.09 -27.34
C GLU A 17 -1.88 -12.20 -28.58
N CYS A 18 -2.18 -10.91 -28.38
CA CYS A 18 -2.58 -9.99 -29.46
C CYS A 18 -1.79 -8.68 -29.47
N GLY A 19 -0.96 -8.44 -28.45
CA GLY A 19 -0.29 -7.16 -28.23
C GLY A 19 -1.22 -6.10 -27.60
N LEU A 20 -0.62 -5.08 -26.99
CA LEU A 20 -1.35 -4.02 -26.29
C LEU A 20 -1.51 -2.75 -27.15
N SER A 21 -2.64 -2.07 -26.95
CA SER A 21 -2.84 -0.69 -27.41
C SER A 21 -1.99 0.31 -26.59
N SER A 22 -1.77 1.52 -27.14
CA SER A 22 -1.11 2.63 -26.42
C SER A 22 -1.72 2.86 -25.03
N PHE A 23 -3.05 2.84 -24.93
CA PHE A 23 -3.75 3.02 -23.66
C PHE A 23 -3.47 1.88 -22.67
N GLN A 24 -3.50 0.62 -23.11
CA GLN A 24 -3.21 -0.53 -22.26
C GLN A 24 -1.76 -0.54 -21.77
N TYR A 25 -0.78 -0.11 -22.58
CA TYR A 25 0.60 0.07 -22.14
C TYR A 25 0.72 1.11 -21.02
N LYS A 26 0.03 2.25 -21.17
CA LYS A 26 -0.03 3.30 -20.14
C LYS A 26 -0.65 2.77 -18.85
N LEU A 27 -1.77 2.07 -18.96
CA LEU A 27 -2.48 1.48 -17.83
C LEU A 27 -1.60 0.43 -17.11
N LEU A 28 -0.98 -0.48 -17.85
CA LEU A 28 -0.12 -1.52 -17.27
C LEU A 28 1.07 -0.91 -16.53
N LEU A 29 1.68 0.15 -17.07
CA LEU A 29 2.76 0.87 -16.41
C LEU A 29 2.30 1.53 -15.10
N ILE A 30 1.14 2.19 -15.12
CA ILE A 30 0.53 2.79 -13.92
C ILE A 30 0.26 1.72 -12.86
N LEU A 31 -0.27 0.57 -13.26
CA LEU A 31 -0.58 -0.52 -12.34
C LEU A 31 0.66 -1.13 -11.69
N TYR A 32 1.77 -1.30 -12.44
CA TYR A 32 3.03 -1.73 -11.84
C TYR A 32 3.56 -0.71 -10.82
N LEU A 33 3.49 0.58 -11.13
CA LEU A 33 3.85 1.65 -10.19
C LEU A 33 2.92 1.66 -8.96
N ALA A 34 1.62 1.39 -9.14
CA ALA A 34 0.65 1.30 -8.06
C ALA A 34 0.86 0.06 -7.19
N LYS A 35 1.41 -1.03 -7.74
CA LYS A 35 1.86 -2.19 -6.96
C LYS A 35 3.18 -1.94 -6.22
N GLY A 36 3.98 -0.98 -6.69
CA GLY A 36 5.35 -0.73 -6.20
C GLY A 36 6.39 -1.66 -6.85
N ASP A 37 6.04 -2.35 -7.94
CA ASP A 37 6.94 -3.22 -8.68
C ASP A 37 7.68 -2.42 -9.77
N ILE A 38 8.74 -1.74 -9.32
CA ILE A 38 9.58 -0.89 -10.18
C ILE A 38 10.32 -1.74 -11.22
N THR A 39 10.66 -2.98 -10.90
CA THR A 39 11.40 -3.86 -11.80
C THR A 39 10.55 -4.23 -13.01
N SER A 40 9.32 -4.66 -12.78
CA SER A 40 8.37 -4.98 -13.86
C SER A 40 8.06 -3.74 -14.71
N ALA A 41 7.90 -2.57 -14.09
CA ALA A 41 7.74 -1.30 -14.83
C ALA A 41 8.94 -1.00 -15.76
N ARG A 42 10.17 -1.24 -15.30
CA ARG A 42 11.38 -1.06 -16.13
C ARG A 42 11.47 -2.06 -17.28
N LEU A 43 11.06 -3.31 -17.04
CA LEU A 43 11.03 -4.34 -18.08
C LEU A 43 9.98 -4.02 -19.14
N LEU A 44 8.78 -3.58 -18.72
CA LEU A 44 7.73 -3.09 -19.60
C LEU A 44 8.26 -1.96 -20.49
N TRP A 45 8.91 -0.95 -19.91
CA TRP A 45 9.48 0.17 -20.67
C TRP A 45 10.47 -0.30 -21.74
N LYS A 46 11.32 -1.28 -21.44
CA LYS A 46 12.29 -1.78 -22.43
C LYS A 46 11.59 -2.45 -23.62
N ARG A 47 10.54 -3.24 -23.38
CA ARG A 47 9.81 -3.98 -24.42
C ARG A 47 8.80 -3.14 -25.20
N SER A 48 8.34 -2.01 -24.67
CA SER A 48 7.36 -1.16 -25.37
C SER A 48 7.89 -0.65 -26.73
N PRO A 49 7.02 -0.51 -27.75
CA PRO A 49 7.37 -0.01 -29.08
C PRO A 49 8.07 1.35 -29.06
N LYS A 50 8.97 1.60 -30.02
CA LYS A 50 9.71 2.88 -30.09
C LYS A 50 8.78 4.04 -30.44
N GLU A 51 7.84 3.78 -31.33
CA GLU A 51 6.83 4.73 -31.79
C GLU A 51 6.05 5.28 -30.61
N LEU A 52 5.67 4.44 -29.65
CA LEU A 52 4.96 4.85 -28.43
C LEU A 52 5.80 5.79 -27.56
N LYS A 53 7.10 5.56 -27.47
CA LYS A 53 8.02 6.37 -26.65
C LYS A 53 8.27 7.75 -27.25
N GLU A 54 8.25 7.85 -28.57
CA GLU A 54 8.53 9.09 -29.28
C GLU A 54 7.27 9.95 -29.50
N THR A 55 6.11 9.31 -29.69
CA THR A 55 4.86 10.01 -30.04
C THR A 55 3.94 10.30 -28.84
N ASP A 56 3.91 9.42 -27.83
CA ASP A 56 2.95 9.52 -26.73
C ASP A 56 3.56 10.25 -25.52
N VAL A 57 3.25 11.55 -25.43
CA VAL A 57 3.68 12.43 -24.34
C VAL A 57 3.17 11.94 -22.98
N GLN A 58 1.98 11.32 -22.92
CA GLN A 58 1.44 10.78 -21.66
C GLN A 58 2.25 9.58 -21.20
N PHE A 59 2.60 8.68 -22.12
CA PHE A 59 3.43 7.50 -21.79
C PHE A 59 4.80 7.92 -21.27
N MET A 60 5.44 8.90 -21.92
CA MET A 60 6.69 9.50 -21.44
C MET A 60 6.55 10.15 -20.06
N SER A 61 5.43 10.84 -19.81
CA SER A 61 5.17 11.48 -18.51
C SER A 61 5.00 10.46 -17.38
N ILE A 62 4.28 9.36 -17.62
CA ILE A 62 4.17 8.24 -16.66
C ILE A 62 5.55 7.60 -16.42
N TRP A 63 6.37 7.47 -17.46
CA TRP A 63 7.73 6.97 -17.29
C TRP A 63 8.62 7.91 -16.46
N ASN A 64 8.43 9.23 -16.56
CA ASN A 64 9.13 10.18 -15.70
C ASN A 64 8.79 9.97 -14.22
N VAL A 65 7.53 9.69 -13.90
CA VAL A 65 7.11 9.30 -12.55
C VAL A 65 7.87 8.04 -12.11
N CYS A 66 7.98 7.02 -12.98
CA CYS A 66 8.76 5.81 -12.69
C CYS A 66 10.23 6.13 -12.40
N ARG A 67 10.86 7.03 -13.17
CA ARG A 67 12.28 7.41 -12.97
C ARG A 67 12.50 8.09 -11.63
N SER A 68 11.58 8.97 -11.23
CA SER A 68 11.62 9.64 -9.91
C SER A 68 11.38 8.64 -8.78
N ALA A 69 10.45 7.69 -8.95
CA ALA A 69 10.15 6.66 -7.96
C ALA A 69 11.34 5.70 -7.71
N VAL A 70 12.14 5.39 -8.74
CA VAL A 70 13.38 4.59 -8.60
C VAL A 70 14.40 5.27 -7.68
N ARG A 71 14.43 6.61 -7.67
CA ARG A 71 15.34 7.41 -6.83
C ARG A 71 14.77 7.71 -5.45
N GLU A 72 13.56 7.22 -5.16
CA GLU A 72 12.80 7.56 -3.95
C GLU A 72 12.61 9.07 -3.75
N ASP A 73 12.64 9.84 -4.84
CA ASP A 73 12.39 11.27 -4.82
C ASP A 73 10.89 11.54 -4.92
N PHE A 74 10.21 11.44 -3.78
CA PHE A 74 8.75 11.57 -3.72
C PHE A 74 8.26 12.99 -4.06
N GLU A 75 9.07 14.02 -3.81
CA GLU A 75 8.75 15.38 -4.24
C GLU A 75 8.69 15.44 -5.77
N ALA A 76 9.70 14.90 -6.46
CA ALA A 76 9.70 14.81 -7.92
C ALA A 76 8.59 13.89 -8.47
N VAL A 77 8.23 12.82 -7.75
CA VAL A 77 7.12 11.92 -8.11
C VAL A 77 5.80 12.70 -8.13
N PHE A 78 5.44 13.39 -7.06
CA PHE A 78 4.17 14.12 -6.99
C PHE A 78 4.12 15.33 -7.91
N ASN A 79 5.25 16.00 -8.15
CA ASN A 79 5.35 17.03 -9.17
C ASN A 79 5.10 16.46 -10.58
N SER A 80 5.66 15.28 -10.89
CA SER A 80 5.46 14.61 -12.17
C SER A 80 4.02 14.11 -12.36
N LEU A 81 3.35 13.69 -11.27
CA LEU A 81 1.94 13.27 -11.29
C LEU A 81 0.97 14.44 -11.48
N SER A 82 1.39 15.67 -11.16
CA SER A 82 0.54 16.87 -11.25
C SER A 82 0.61 17.55 -12.63
N VAL A 83 1.29 16.95 -13.60
CA VAL A 83 1.40 17.47 -14.97
C VAL A 83 0.06 17.37 -15.70
N ASP A 84 -0.37 18.47 -16.34
CA ASP A 84 -1.70 18.62 -16.96
C ASP A 84 -2.09 17.47 -17.90
N HIS A 85 -1.14 16.93 -18.67
CA HIS A 85 -1.41 15.83 -19.61
C HIS A 85 -1.82 14.50 -18.95
N LEU A 86 -1.49 14.30 -17.66
CA LEU A 86 -1.90 13.12 -16.88
C LEU A 86 -3.27 13.33 -16.20
N CYS A 87 -3.73 14.57 -16.11
CA CYS A 87 -5.00 14.95 -15.51
C CYS A 87 -6.20 14.83 -16.48
N VAL A 88 -6.00 14.23 -17.65
CA VAL A 88 -7.00 14.11 -18.73
C VAL A 88 -7.60 12.69 -18.76
N PRO A 89 -8.93 12.53 -18.96
CA PRO A 89 -9.55 11.23 -19.16
C PRO A 89 -9.00 10.49 -20.41
N PRO A 90 -8.96 9.16 -20.43
CA PRO A 90 -9.44 8.22 -19.39
C PRO A 90 -8.40 7.85 -18.32
N ILE A 91 -7.19 8.41 -18.39
CA ILE A 91 -6.06 8.01 -17.52
C ILE A 91 -6.15 8.62 -16.11
N LYS A 92 -6.81 9.78 -16.00
CA LYS A 92 -6.95 10.54 -14.76
C LYS A 92 -7.30 9.69 -13.53
N GLU A 93 -8.30 8.83 -13.63
CA GLU A 93 -8.78 7.99 -12.52
C GLU A 93 -7.69 7.04 -12.02
N TYR A 94 -6.93 6.45 -12.94
CA TYR A 94 -5.82 5.54 -12.60
C TYR A 94 -4.63 6.27 -11.99
N ILE A 95 -4.41 7.54 -12.36
CA ILE A 95 -3.36 8.38 -11.78
C ILE A 95 -3.69 8.77 -10.34
N GLU A 96 -4.96 9.08 -10.04
CA GLU A 96 -5.37 9.31 -8.65
C GLU A 96 -5.29 8.01 -7.83
N GLU A 97 -5.70 6.87 -8.38
CA GLU A 97 -5.54 5.57 -7.72
C GLU A 97 -4.05 5.23 -7.47
N LEU A 98 -3.16 5.58 -8.40
CA LEU A 98 -1.71 5.49 -8.22
C LEU A 98 -1.21 6.41 -7.10
N ARG A 99 -1.69 7.66 -7.05
CA ARG A 99 -1.32 8.63 -6.03
C ARG A 99 -1.64 8.12 -4.63
N GLU A 100 -2.87 7.63 -4.44
CA GLU A 100 -3.31 7.03 -3.18
C GLU A 100 -2.47 5.80 -2.83
N ALA A 101 -2.18 4.92 -3.79
CA ALA A 101 -1.36 3.74 -3.56
C ALA A 101 0.08 4.09 -3.12
N ILE A 102 0.69 5.13 -3.70
CA ILE A 102 2.01 5.62 -3.29
C ILE A 102 1.95 6.18 -1.86
N GLN A 103 0.95 7.01 -1.55
CA GLN A 103 0.78 7.58 -0.22
C GLN A 103 0.58 6.51 0.86
N LEU A 104 -0.23 5.49 0.59
CA LEU A 104 -0.42 4.36 1.52
C LEU A 104 0.88 3.58 1.77
N ARG A 105 1.68 3.35 0.73
CA ARG A 105 3.00 2.70 0.90
C ARG A 105 3.96 3.57 1.69
N GLN A 106 3.99 4.88 1.43
CA GLN A 106 4.80 5.82 2.21
C GLN A 106 4.39 5.82 3.67
N GLN A 107 3.09 5.80 3.96
CA GLN A 107 2.60 5.70 5.31
C GLN A 107 3.10 4.45 6.04
N GLU A 108 3.08 3.29 5.38
CA GLU A 108 3.56 2.04 5.97
C GLU A 108 5.09 2.03 6.14
N ALA A 109 5.83 2.58 5.18
CA ALA A 109 7.27 2.79 5.30
C ALA A 109 7.59 3.71 6.49
N PHE A 110 6.83 4.78 6.69
CA PHE A 110 7.08 5.73 7.78
C PHE A 110 6.81 5.11 9.14
N ARG A 111 5.77 4.27 9.24
CA ARG A 111 5.49 3.50 10.45
C ARG A 111 6.63 2.58 10.84
N THR A 112 7.38 2.03 9.88
CA THR A 112 8.42 1.02 10.17
C THR A 112 9.80 1.65 10.33
N LEU A 113 10.13 2.64 9.50
CA LEU A 113 11.49 3.18 9.38
C LEU A 113 11.78 4.32 10.35
N PHE A 114 10.77 5.12 10.73
CA PHE A 114 11.01 6.37 11.46
C PHE A 114 10.38 6.35 12.86
N THR A 115 11.15 6.85 13.83
CA THR A 115 10.66 7.13 15.19
C THR A 115 10.43 8.62 15.41
N LYS A 116 11.27 9.46 14.80
CA LYS A 116 11.17 10.92 14.78
C LYS A 116 11.43 11.41 13.35
N ILE A 117 10.72 12.44 12.92
CA ILE A 117 10.84 12.95 11.56
C ILE A 117 10.44 14.43 11.50
N SER A 118 11.00 15.21 10.57
CA SER A 118 10.60 16.61 10.41
C SER A 118 9.27 16.72 9.66
N ILE A 119 8.46 17.73 10.01
CA ILE A 119 7.18 18.01 9.33
C ILE A 119 7.43 18.34 7.86
N GLN A 120 8.49 19.08 7.55
CA GLN A 120 8.83 19.45 6.18
C GLN A 120 9.14 18.22 5.33
N TYR A 121 9.94 17.28 5.84
CA TYR A 121 10.27 16.06 5.12
C TYR A 121 9.05 15.15 4.97
N TYR A 122 8.20 15.07 6.01
CA TYR A 122 6.92 14.37 5.93
C TYR A 122 6.04 14.98 4.83
N ALA A 123 5.81 16.29 4.85
CA ALA A 123 5.01 16.99 3.84
C ALA A 123 5.49 16.72 2.40
N LYS A 124 6.81 16.83 2.18
CA LYS A 124 7.44 16.53 0.87
C LYS A 124 7.22 15.08 0.43
N SER A 125 7.29 14.14 1.36
CA SER A 125 7.17 12.70 1.07
C SER A 125 5.75 12.27 0.70
N PHE A 126 4.73 13.05 1.06
CA PHE A 126 3.34 12.81 0.69
C PHE A 126 2.82 13.76 -0.41
N GLY A 127 3.63 14.74 -0.83
CA GLY A 127 3.25 15.74 -1.83
C GLY A 127 2.14 16.68 -1.36
N ILE A 128 2.11 16.98 -0.06
CA ILE A 128 1.08 17.83 0.58
C ILE A 128 1.74 19.01 1.30
N ASP A 129 0.93 20.02 1.62
CA ASP A 129 1.36 21.16 2.42
C ASP A 129 1.58 20.76 3.89
N GLN A 130 2.34 21.60 4.62
CA GLN A 130 2.69 21.31 6.00
C GLN A 130 1.48 21.24 6.95
N GLN A 131 0.42 22.00 6.68
CA GLN A 131 -0.77 22.00 7.54
C GLN A 131 -1.53 20.68 7.39
N ARG A 132 -1.78 20.23 6.15
CA ARG A 132 -2.38 18.91 5.90
C ARG A 132 -1.48 17.77 6.36
N ALA A 133 -0.16 17.91 6.24
CA ALA A 133 0.81 16.93 6.74
C ALA A 133 0.63 16.66 8.23
N ILE A 134 0.42 17.71 9.03
CA ILE A 134 0.20 17.55 10.47
C ILE A 134 -1.10 16.81 10.75
N GLN A 135 -2.20 17.23 10.10
CA GLN A 135 -3.51 16.59 10.29
C GLN A 135 -3.43 15.10 9.93
N LEU A 136 -2.81 14.78 8.79
CA LEU A 136 -2.61 13.40 8.35
C LEU A 136 -1.73 12.61 9.32
N ALA A 137 -0.66 13.22 9.84
CA ALA A 137 0.23 12.59 10.79
C ALA A 137 -0.49 12.27 12.10
N GLU A 138 -1.29 13.20 12.62
CA GLU A 138 -2.10 13.04 13.84
C GLU A 138 -3.13 11.90 13.70
N CYS A 139 -3.86 11.87 12.57
CA CYS A 139 -4.77 10.76 12.26
C CYS A 139 -4.05 9.40 12.21
N ASN A 140 -2.77 9.40 11.88
CA ASN A 140 -1.96 8.19 11.71
C ASN A 140 -1.10 7.83 12.92
N GLY A 141 -1.36 8.44 14.09
CA GLY A 141 -0.72 8.11 15.35
C GLY A 141 0.65 8.78 15.55
N TRP A 142 0.92 9.88 14.87
CA TRP A 142 2.08 10.74 15.14
C TRP A 142 1.66 11.94 16.00
N LYS A 143 2.57 12.44 16.82
CA LYS A 143 2.37 13.65 17.63
C LYS A 143 3.53 14.62 17.41
N ARG A 144 3.29 15.91 17.61
CA ARG A 144 4.39 16.89 17.64
C ARG A 144 5.25 16.68 18.90
N SER A 145 6.56 16.80 18.71
CA SER A 145 7.55 16.80 19.80
C SER A 145 7.46 18.10 20.61
N GLU A 146 8.32 18.24 21.60
CA GLU A 146 8.65 19.53 22.24
C GLU A 146 9.11 20.56 21.18
N ASP A 147 9.88 20.10 20.18
CA ASP A 147 10.18 20.88 18.98
C ASP A 147 8.97 20.93 18.04
N PRO A 148 8.45 22.13 17.69
CA PRO A 148 7.24 22.27 16.88
C PRO A 148 7.40 21.76 15.44
N ASN A 149 8.64 21.58 14.98
CA ASN A 149 8.97 21.14 13.63
C ASN A 149 9.18 19.62 13.50
N ILE A 150 9.11 18.88 14.61
CA ILE A 150 9.41 17.44 14.65
C ILE A 150 8.15 16.68 15.03
N LEU A 151 7.85 15.64 14.25
CA LEU A 151 6.85 14.63 14.56
C LEU A 151 7.55 13.44 15.21
N VAL A 152 6.98 12.96 16.31
CA VAL A 152 7.38 11.75 17.01
C VAL A 152 6.27 10.75 16.85
N ARG A 153 6.64 9.54 16.45
CA ARG A 153 5.69 8.44 16.41
C ARG A 153 5.18 8.21 17.84
N CYS A 154 3.87 8.20 18.04
CA CYS A 154 3.35 7.64 19.27
C CYS A 154 3.79 6.19 19.27
N LYS A 155 4.59 5.77 20.27
CA LYS A 155 4.62 4.35 20.60
C LYS A 155 3.16 3.97 20.68
N PHE A 156 2.70 3.05 19.84
CA PHE A 156 1.45 2.36 20.15
C PHE A 156 1.67 1.94 21.60
N GLY A 157 0.95 2.59 22.53
CA GLY A 157 0.91 2.10 23.90
C GLY A 157 0.66 0.63 23.71
N SER A 158 1.56 -0.20 24.26
CA SER A 158 1.55 -1.66 24.14
C SER A 158 0.12 -2.06 23.81
N LEU A 159 -0.15 -2.58 22.60
CA LEU A 159 -1.48 -3.10 22.25
C LEU A 159 -2.02 -3.68 23.56
N PRO A 160 -3.21 -3.28 24.05
CA PRO A 160 -3.78 -4.06 25.14
C PRO A 160 -3.61 -5.49 24.65
N LYS A 161 -2.85 -6.30 25.42
CA LYS A 161 -2.70 -7.73 25.12
C LYS A 161 -4.07 -8.19 24.71
N ARG A 162 -4.19 -9.01 23.66
CA ARG A 162 -5.48 -9.53 23.17
C ARG A 162 -6.23 -10.24 24.31
N ASP A 163 -6.81 -9.45 25.17
CA ASP A 163 -7.56 -9.70 26.38
C ASP A 163 -8.76 -8.80 26.06
N LEU A 164 -9.79 -9.31 25.39
CA LEU A 164 -11.01 -9.70 26.13
C LEU A 164 -12.01 -10.44 25.23
N PHE A 165 -11.64 -10.85 24.01
CA PHE A 165 -12.54 -11.64 23.14
C PHE A 165 -12.19 -13.13 23.07
N GLN A 166 -10.98 -13.53 23.44
CA GLN A 166 -10.62 -14.96 23.52
C GLN A 166 -11.03 -15.58 24.86
N GLU A 167 -10.96 -14.83 25.97
CA GLU A 167 -11.42 -15.29 27.28
C GLU A 167 -12.90 -15.69 27.27
N SER A 168 -13.79 -14.93 26.63
CA SER A 168 -15.22 -15.28 26.60
C SER A 168 -15.49 -16.57 25.83
N ILE A 169 -14.80 -16.79 24.71
CA ILE A 169 -14.92 -18.01 23.92
C ILE A 169 -14.34 -19.19 24.69
N ILE A 170 -13.17 -19.02 25.33
CA ILE A 170 -12.53 -20.06 26.14
C ILE A 170 -13.43 -20.43 27.33
N TRP A 171 -14.02 -19.45 28.03
CA TRP A 171 -14.93 -19.70 29.15
C TRP A 171 -16.22 -20.39 28.70
N THR A 172 -16.79 -19.97 27.56
CA THR A 172 -17.97 -20.60 26.97
C THR A 172 -17.68 -22.05 26.58
N LEU A 173 -16.51 -22.32 25.99
CA LEU A 173 -16.07 -23.67 25.65
C LEU A 173 -15.78 -24.51 26.89
N MET A 174 -15.14 -23.95 27.92
CA MET A 174 -14.91 -24.63 29.20
C MET A 174 -16.22 -25.06 29.85
N ASN A 175 -17.19 -24.16 29.96
CA ASN A 175 -18.52 -24.50 30.50
C ASN A 175 -19.23 -25.58 29.68
N HIS A 176 -19.10 -25.53 28.36
CA HIS A 176 -19.72 -26.54 27.50
C HIS A 176 -19.04 -27.91 27.64
N LEU A 177 -17.72 -27.93 27.89
CA LEU A 177 -16.97 -29.15 28.16
C LEU A 177 -17.27 -29.69 29.56
N GLU A 178 -17.38 -28.85 30.59
CA GLU A 178 -17.76 -29.27 31.95
C GLU A 178 -19.22 -29.75 32.04
N ALA A 179 -20.13 -29.14 31.28
CA ALA A 179 -21.51 -29.61 31.17
C ALA A 179 -21.59 -30.99 30.50
N ASN A 180 -20.74 -31.24 29.51
CA ASN A 180 -20.68 -32.52 28.78
C ASN A 180 -19.72 -33.55 29.41
N SER A 181 -18.86 -33.18 30.36
CA SER A 181 -18.00 -34.15 31.06
C SER A 181 -18.76 -34.95 32.12
N LYS A 182 -19.96 -34.51 32.51
CA LYS A 182 -20.88 -35.26 33.39
C LYS A 182 -21.65 -36.38 32.66
N THR A 183 -21.46 -36.53 31.35
CA THR A 183 -22.18 -37.53 30.51
C THR A 183 -21.28 -38.56 29.84
N TYR A 184 -20.00 -38.68 30.22
CA TYR A 184 -19.21 -39.85 29.86
C TYR A 184 -19.32 -40.92 30.94
N PRO A 185 -19.74 -42.16 30.61
CA PRO A 185 -19.63 -43.27 31.54
C PRO A 185 -18.14 -43.54 31.80
N THR A 186 -17.76 -43.59 33.07
CA THR A 186 -16.47 -44.07 33.53
C THR A 186 -16.30 -45.50 33.02
N ILE A 187 -15.46 -45.71 32.00
CA ILE A 187 -15.08 -47.05 31.56
C ILE A 187 -13.98 -47.53 32.54
N SER A 188 -14.38 -48.53 33.31
CA SER A 188 -13.66 -49.39 34.25
C SER A 188 -12.13 -49.52 34.10
N ASP A 189 -11.41 -49.22 35.18
CA ASP A 189 -10.15 -49.90 35.53
C ASP A 189 -10.46 -51.12 36.42
N GLU A 190 -10.90 -52.22 35.80
CA GLU A 190 -10.80 -53.57 36.39
C GLU A 190 -9.95 -54.42 35.42
N ASN A 191 -8.64 -54.33 35.61
CA ASN A 191 -7.67 -55.36 35.23
C ASN A 191 -6.45 -55.21 36.16
N LYS A 192 -6.62 -55.72 37.38
CA LYS A 192 -5.50 -56.18 38.22
C LYS A 192 -5.93 -57.50 38.87
N GLU A 193 -5.18 -58.53 38.48
CA GLU A 193 -5.04 -59.89 39.02
C GLU A 193 -6.14 -60.92 38.68
#